data_AF-A0A8C6S701-F1
#
_entry.id   AF-A0A8C6S701-F1
#
_cell.length_a   1.000
_cell.length_b   1.000
_cell.length_c   1.000
_cell.angle_alpha   90.00
_cell.angle_beta   90.00
_cell.angle_gamma   90.00
#
_symmetry.space_group_name_H-M   'P 1'
#
loop_
_entity.id
_entity.type
_entity.pdbx_description
1 polymer ?
#
loop_
_entity_poly.entity_id
_entity_poly.type
_entity_poly.pdbx_seq_one_letter_code
_entity_poly.pdbx_strand_id
1 'polypeptide(L)'
;MSNLLLILFVSLCGPGAVTENEKSTEPYSLRLVDGNSRCHGRLQVQRAGQDWTEVSPWDILLWFGNRLCAELDCGSALSLEEKTVSEREAVYLHPYRCLDSSLIDCFVSDTSRSPYSLELNCSDSVRLIGGRSLCSGSLQIQDQSLDQSWAAVCEGALDRRGAEVLCRELGCGAPVLQGALSPPGQTFHCEGHEYKLMDCHRTRTGPEICPTLNLICKEPLRLVGRASRCEGTVEAELKGEWRPVVTSGFWDLESAAAMCRDLDCGSAVYTETRDGSDSEVWSVSTNCVKRALL
;
A
#
# COMPACT_ATOMS: atom_id res chain seq x y z
N MET A 1 42.49 38.88 -56.78
CA MET A 1 41.50 37.79 -56.97
C MET A 1 41.48 36.99 -55.68
N SER A 2 40.52 37.32 -54.82
CA SER A 2 40.30 36.66 -53.53
C SER A 2 39.57 35.34 -53.76
N ASN A 3 40.11 34.22 -53.26
CA ASN A 3 39.38 32.96 -53.16
C ASN A 3 38.93 32.76 -51.71
N LEU A 4 37.62 32.69 -51.55
CA LEU A 4 36.86 32.48 -50.33
C LEU A 4 36.92 30.99 -49.97
N LEU A 5 37.56 30.62 -48.87
CA LEU A 5 37.52 29.24 -48.35
C LEU A 5 36.47 29.19 -47.23
N LEU A 6 35.29 28.59 -47.51
CA LEU A 6 34.29 28.25 -46.50
C LEU A 6 34.83 27.10 -45.64
N ILE A 7 35.10 27.37 -44.36
CA ILE A 7 35.35 26.32 -43.35
C ILE A 7 34.00 25.91 -42.78
N LEU A 8 33.53 24.71 -43.13
CA LEU A 8 32.39 24.06 -42.49
C LEU A 8 32.82 23.56 -41.11
N PHE A 9 32.28 24.15 -40.04
CA PHE A 9 32.33 23.60 -38.69
C PHE A 9 31.41 22.38 -38.61
N VAL A 10 31.97 21.17 -38.70
CA VAL A 10 31.26 19.96 -38.29
C VAL A 10 31.31 19.91 -36.76
N SER A 11 30.22 20.36 -36.12
CA SER A 11 30.00 20.18 -34.68
C SER A 11 29.77 18.69 -34.40
N LEU A 12 30.78 18.02 -33.87
CA LEU A 12 30.70 16.67 -33.31
C LEU A 12 29.94 16.75 -31.98
N CYS A 13 28.62 16.62 -32.01
CA CYS A 13 27.83 16.33 -30.82
C CYS A 13 27.86 14.81 -30.59
N GLY A 14 28.94 14.32 -29.97
CA GLY A 14 28.95 12.98 -29.39
C GLY A 14 28.13 12.97 -28.09
N PRO A 15 27.42 11.89 -27.74
CA PRO A 15 26.72 11.81 -26.48
C PRO A 15 27.75 11.90 -25.35
N GLY A 16 27.68 13.01 -24.61
CA GLY A 16 28.41 13.16 -23.36
C GLY A 16 28.02 12.00 -22.45
N ALA A 17 29.03 11.31 -21.92
CA ALA A 17 28.85 10.37 -20.84
C ALA A 17 28.16 11.11 -19.69
N VAL A 18 26.87 10.83 -19.51
CA VAL A 18 26.21 11.09 -18.24
C VAL A 18 26.87 10.12 -17.27
N THR A 19 27.74 10.65 -16.41
CA THR A 19 28.14 9.93 -15.21
C THR A 19 26.85 9.75 -14.41
N GLU A 20 26.27 8.55 -14.49
CA GLU A 20 25.31 8.10 -13.49
C GLU A 20 26.00 8.30 -12.15
N ASN A 21 25.46 9.23 -11.37
CA ASN A 21 25.85 9.40 -9.99
C ASN A 21 25.38 8.12 -9.31
N GLU A 22 26.27 7.13 -9.15
CA GLU A 22 26.03 5.96 -8.31
C GLU A 22 25.69 6.50 -6.92
N LYS A 23 24.39 6.62 -6.65
CA LYS A 23 23.88 6.96 -5.33
C LYS A 23 24.24 5.77 -4.45
N SER A 24 25.37 5.91 -3.75
CA SER A 24 25.86 5.01 -2.70
C SER A 24 24.68 4.55 -1.86
N THR A 25 24.20 3.35 -2.14
CA THR A 25 23.08 2.74 -1.43
C THR A 25 23.68 2.11 -0.19
N GLU A 26 23.71 2.85 0.93
CA GLU A 26 24.14 2.25 2.19
C GLU A 26 23.27 1.01 2.46
N PRO A 27 23.87 -0.16 2.75
CA PRO A 27 23.08 -1.33 3.05
C PRO A 27 22.25 -1.06 4.30
N TYR A 28 20.96 -1.33 4.22
CA TYR A 28 20.06 -1.29 5.36
C TYR A 28 19.31 -2.62 5.48
N SER A 29 18.76 -2.86 6.65
CA SER A 29 17.95 -4.04 6.94
C SER A 29 16.75 -3.65 7.78
N LEU A 30 15.63 -4.29 7.50
CA LEU A 30 14.38 -4.15 8.25
C LEU A 30 14.04 -5.46 8.95
N ARG A 31 13.39 -5.36 10.10
CA ARG A 31 12.79 -6.51 10.78
C ARG A 31 11.57 -6.11 11.59
N LEU A 32 10.71 -7.09 11.85
CA LEU A 32 9.59 -6.97 12.79
C LEU A 32 9.94 -7.74 14.08
N VAL A 33 9.66 -7.12 15.23
CA VAL A 33 9.91 -7.71 16.55
C VAL A 33 8.66 -7.70 17.43
N ASP A 34 8.62 -8.60 18.41
CA ASP A 34 7.54 -8.69 19.42
C ASP A 34 6.11 -8.82 18.86
N GLY A 35 5.97 -9.34 17.64
CA GLY A 35 4.67 -9.74 17.10
C GLY A 35 4.43 -11.25 17.21
N ASN A 36 3.34 -11.69 16.60
CA ASN A 36 2.88 -13.08 16.63
C ASN A 36 3.32 -13.91 15.40
N SER A 37 4.03 -13.31 14.44
CA SER A 37 4.57 -13.96 13.25
C SER A 37 5.80 -13.20 12.73
N ARG A 38 6.49 -13.73 11.72
CA ARG A 38 7.60 -13.00 11.05
C ARG A 38 7.14 -11.75 10.27
N CYS A 39 5.84 -11.69 9.94
CA CYS A 39 5.22 -10.63 9.16
C CYS A 39 4.29 -9.74 10.01
N HIS A 40 4.43 -9.81 11.33
CA HIS A 40 3.72 -8.94 12.27
C HIS A 40 4.65 -8.52 13.41
N GLY A 41 4.60 -7.25 13.80
CA GLY A 41 5.31 -6.73 14.97
C GLY A 41 5.77 -5.29 14.79
N ARG A 42 6.57 -4.81 15.74
CA ARG A 42 7.15 -3.47 15.71
C ARG A 42 8.32 -3.41 14.73
N LEU A 43 8.36 -2.36 13.92
CA LEU A 43 9.37 -2.17 12.89
C LEU A 43 10.66 -1.62 13.48
N GLN A 44 11.76 -2.30 13.16
CA GLN A 44 13.11 -1.81 13.43
C GLN A 44 13.92 -1.71 12.14
N VAL A 45 14.80 -0.71 12.09
CA VAL A 45 15.73 -0.47 10.99
C VAL A 45 17.17 -0.53 11.49
N GLN A 46 18.05 -1.08 10.68
CA GLN A 46 19.49 -1.10 10.91
C GLN A 46 20.20 -0.62 9.65
N ARG A 47 21.06 0.40 9.79
CA ARG A 47 22.04 0.75 8.76
C ARG A 47 23.31 -0.07 8.97
N ALA A 48 24.06 -0.33 7.91
CA ALA A 48 25.27 -1.13 7.95
C ALA A 48 26.22 -0.69 9.08
N GLY A 49 26.50 -1.60 10.02
CA GLY A 49 27.39 -1.35 11.15
C GLY A 49 26.79 -0.53 12.31
N GLN A 50 25.49 -0.21 12.27
CA GLN A 50 24.76 0.43 13.38
C GLN A 50 23.92 -0.57 14.17
N ASP A 51 23.44 -0.18 15.34
CA ASP A 51 22.50 -0.97 16.12
C ASP A 51 21.07 -0.87 15.56
N TRP A 52 20.26 -1.89 15.86
CA TRP A 52 18.84 -1.87 15.51
C TRP A 52 18.12 -0.77 16.28
N THR A 53 17.46 0.13 15.55
CA THR A 53 16.73 1.24 16.13
C THR A 53 15.23 1.10 15.86
N GLU A 54 14.42 1.50 16.84
CA GLU A 54 12.96 1.54 16.70
C GLU A 54 12.57 2.58 15.63
N VAL A 55 11.54 2.26 14.85
CA VAL A 55 10.97 3.22 13.89
C VAL A 55 9.77 3.90 14.53
N SER A 56 9.86 5.21 14.70
CA SER A 56 8.73 6.02 15.14
C SER A 56 7.99 6.60 13.93
N PRO A 57 6.66 6.49 13.85
CA PRO A 57 5.92 7.16 12.79
C PRO A 57 5.91 8.66 13.05
N TRP A 58 6.25 9.47 12.04
CA TRP A 58 5.85 10.89 12.05
C TRP A 58 4.43 11.05 11.52
N ASP A 59 4.10 10.24 10.51
CA ASP A 59 2.75 10.07 9.97
C ASP A 59 2.50 8.58 9.74
N ILE A 60 1.33 8.09 10.16
CA ILE A 60 0.87 6.74 9.83
C ILE A 60 0.18 6.80 8.48
N LEU A 61 0.80 6.16 7.49
CA LEU A 61 0.31 6.13 6.12
C LEU A 61 0.10 4.68 5.69
N LEU A 62 -1.14 4.18 5.78
CA LEU A 62 -1.45 2.76 5.53
C LEU A 62 -1.01 2.30 4.14
N TRP A 63 -1.15 3.14 3.12
CA TRP A 63 -0.68 2.84 1.76
C TRP A 63 0.84 2.58 1.69
N PHE A 64 1.62 3.18 2.59
CA PHE A 64 3.07 2.95 2.67
C PHE A 64 3.39 1.60 3.32
N GLY A 65 2.45 1.04 4.08
CA GLY A 65 2.54 -0.31 4.63
C GLY A 65 2.86 -1.35 3.55
N ASN A 66 2.24 -1.28 2.37
CA ASN A 66 2.54 -2.22 1.27
C ASN A 66 4.01 -2.15 0.84
N ARG A 67 4.61 -0.96 0.86
CA ARG A 67 6.02 -0.80 0.52
C ARG A 67 6.92 -1.43 1.57
N LEU A 68 6.59 -1.26 2.84
CA LEU A 68 7.30 -1.90 3.97
C LEU A 68 7.13 -3.43 3.93
N CYS A 69 5.91 -3.94 3.74
CA CYS A 69 5.63 -5.37 3.65
C CYS A 69 6.27 -6.02 2.42
N ALA A 70 6.35 -5.31 1.29
CA ALA A 70 7.06 -5.79 0.11
C ALA A 70 8.57 -5.90 0.36
N GLU A 71 9.18 -4.91 1.02
CA GLU A 71 10.60 -4.94 1.39
C GLU A 71 10.92 -6.11 2.34
N LEU A 72 10.00 -6.42 3.25
CA LEU A 72 10.12 -7.52 4.22
C LEU A 72 9.78 -8.90 3.63
N ASP A 73 9.36 -8.96 2.36
CA ASP A 73 8.83 -10.16 1.72
C ASP A 73 7.67 -10.80 2.53
N CYS A 74 6.70 -9.97 2.87
CA CYS A 74 5.58 -10.27 3.77
C CYS A 74 4.20 -10.00 3.14
N GLY A 75 4.13 -9.80 1.83
CA GLY A 75 2.88 -9.59 1.11
C GLY A 75 2.34 -8.15 1.21
N SER A 76 1.03 -8.03 1.36
CA SER A 76 0.33 -6.74 1.52
C SER A 76 0.19 -6.34 2.98
N ALA A 77 0.16 -5.04 3.26
CA ALA A 77 -0.18 -4.52 4.58
C ALA A 77 -1.66 -4.73 4.90
N LEU A 78 -1.92 -5.28 6.08
CA LEU A 78 -3.25 -5.43 6.67
C LEU A 78 -3.55 -4.32 7.67
N SER A 79 -2.55 -3.94 8.46
CA SER A 79 -2.64 -2.77 9.34
C SER A 79 -1.28 -2.11 9.56
N LEU A 80 -1.33 -0.82 9.87
CA LEU A 80 -0.20 0.00 10.24
C LEU A 80 -0.64 0.87 11.42
N GLU A 81 -0.03 0.68 12.58
CA GLU A 81 -0.49 1.23 13.84
C GLU A 81 0.66 1.89 14.61
N GLU A 82 0.34 2.92 15.38
CA GLU A 82 1.26 3.52 16.33
C GLU A 82 1.04 2.89 17.70
N LYS A 83 2.13 2.42 18.31
CA LYS A 83 2.12 1.77 19.61
C LYS A 83 2.93 2.58 20.61
N THR A 84 2.31 2.90 21.74
CA THR A 84 3.01 3.53 22.85
C THR A 84 4.00 2.54 23.48
N VAL A 85 5.26 2.95 23.54
CA VAL A 85 6.37 2.19 24.12
C VAL A 85 7.10 3.05 25.15
N SER A 86 8.00 2.43 25.92
CA SER A 86 8.93 3.20 26.73
C SER A 86 9.79 4.09 25.84
N GLU A 87 9.99 5.33 26.26
CA GLU A 87 10.76 6.33 25.51
C GLU A 87 12.16 5.81 25.17
N ARG A 88 12.45 5.69 23.88
CA ARG A 88 13.70 5.11 23.34
C ARG A 88 14.20 5.95 22.18
N GLU A 89 15.48 5.78 21.85
CA GLU A 89 16.02 6.31 20.59
C GLU A 89 15.28 5.68 19.42
N ALA A 90 14.81 6.53 18.52
CA ALA A 90 14.00 6.13 17.39
C ALA A 90 14.42 6.89 16.13
N VAL A 91 14.24 6.23 14.99
CA VAL A 91 14.36 6.86 13.68
C VAL A 91 12.95 7.20 13.19
N TYR A 92 12.76 8.41 12.68
CA TYR A 92 11.45 8.82 12.21
C TYR A 92 11.22 8.36 10.77
N LEU A 93 10.06 7.77 10.54
CA LEU A 93 9.62 7.41 9.21
C LEU A 93 8.92 8.60 8.55
N HIS A 94 9.48 9.05 7.43
CA HIS A 94 8.94 10.09 6.56
C HIS A 94 8.69 9.52 5.16
N PRO A 95 7.51 8.92 4.90
CA PRO A 95 7.21 8.29 3.61
C PRO A 95 7.27 9.26 2.41
N TYR A 96 7.22 10.57 2.67
CA TYR A 96 7.30 11.61 1.64
C TYR A 96 8.72 11.95 1.19
N ARG A 97 9.75 11.51 1.91
CA ARG A 97 11.15 11.76 1.50
C ARG A 97 11.65 10.80 0.44
N CYS A 98 10.92 9.71 0.23
CA CYS A 98 11.43 8.56 -0.48
C CYS A 98 10.44 7.98 -1.50
N LEU A 99 9.46 8.77 -1.97
CA LEU A 99 8.45 8.30 -2.93
C LEU A 99 9.10 7.56 -4.11
N ASP A 100 10.07 8.24 -4.72
CA ASP A 100 10.75 7.79 -5.94
C ASP A 100 12.20 7.37 -5.68
N SER A 101 12.56 7.11 -4.41
CA SER A 101 13.93 6.74 -4.01
C SER A 101 13.95 5.52 -3.10
N SER A 102 15.12 5.09 -2.62
CA SER A 102 15.24 3.90 -1.76
C SER A 102 14.52 4.09 -0.42
N LEU A 103 14.02 3.00 0.16
CA LEU A 103 13.30 3.01 1.43
C LEU A 103 14.16 3.55 2.58
N ILE A 104 15.49 3.43 2.47
CA ILE A 104 16.39 4.00 3.49
C ILE A 104 16.28 5.52 3.62
N ASP A 105 15.94 6.21 2.53
CA ASP A 105 15.79 7.66 2.51
C ASP A 105 14.56 8.13 3.31
N CYS A 106 13.62 7.23 3.63
CA CYS A 106 12.47 7.52 4.46
C CYS A 106 12.83 7.64 5.95
N PHE A 107 13.92 7.01 6.38
CA PHE A 107 14.30 6.88 7.79
C PHE A 107 15.27 7.98 8.17
N VAL A 108 14.76 9.00 8.86
CA VAL A 108 15.52 10.18 9.27
C VAL A 108 15.90 10.04 10.73
N SER A 109 17.20 9.90 10.97
CA SER A 109 17.75 9.92 12.32
C SER A 109 17.57 11.32 12.91
N ASP A 110 16.92 11.39 14.05
CA ASP A 110 16.89 12.59 14.89
C ASP A 110 17.46 12.22 16.25
N THR A 111 18.07 13.17 16.97
CA THR A 111 18.60 12.95 18.33
C THR A 111 17.50 12.81 19.39
N SER A 112 16.26 12.69 18.96
CA SER A 112 15.05 12.72 19.77
C SER A 112 14.65 11.30 20.20
N ARG A 113 14.24 11.15 21.46
CA ARG A 113 13.60 9.92 21.92
C ARG A 113 12.12 9.98 21.56
N SER A 114 11.54 8.84 21.24
CA SER A 114 10.12 8.72 20.96
C SER A 114 9.45 7.74 21.91
N PRO A 115 8.27 8.07 22.46
CA PRO A 115 7.42 7.13 23.19
C PRO A 115 6.55 6.30 22.23
N TYR A 116 6.80 6.36 20.91
CA TYR A 116 5.99 5.70 19.90
C TYR A 116 6.82 4.81 18.99
N SER A 117 6.31 3.63 18.69
CA SER A 117 6.89 2.68 17.72
C SER A 117 5.82 2.27 16.69
N LEU A 118 6.26 2.08 15.46
CA LEU A 118 5.42 1.68 14.34
C LEU A 118 5.22 0.16 14.35
N GLU A 119 3.99 -0.28 14.55
CA GLU A 119 3.59 -1.69 14.45
C GLU A 119 3.00 -1.95 13.05
N LEU A 120 3.50 -3.00 12.40
CA LEU A 120 3.11 -3.41 11.06
C LEU A 120 2.55 -4.83 11.12
N ASN A 121 1.41 -5.04 10.46
CA ASN A 121 0.83 -6.36 10.24
C ASN A 121 0.65 -6.58 8.74
N CYS A 122 1.31 -7.60 8.19
CA CYS A 122 1.21 -7.96 6.79
C CYS A 122 0.50 -9.30 6.60
N SER A 123 0.06 -9.57 5.38
CA SER A 123 -0.72 -10.77 5.04
C SER A 123 0.08 -12.06 5.05
N ASP A 124 1.42 -11.99 4.96
CA ASP A 124 2.38 -13.10 4.88
C ASP A 124 2.28 -13.91 3.57
N SER A 125 1.07 -14.17 3.04
CA SER A 125 0.88 -15.12 1.93
C SER A 125 0.17 -14.57 0.71
N VAL A 126 -0.37 -13.35 0.73
CA VAL A 126 -1.10 -12.76 -0.41
C VAL A 126 -0.65 -11.35 -0.72
N ARG A 127 -0.58 -10.97 -1.99
CA ARG A 127 -0.35 -9.57 -2.39
C ARG A 127 -1.06 -9.19 -3.68
N LEU A 128 -1.44 -7.92 -3.76
CA LEU A 128 -1.93 -7.28 -4.98
C LEU A 128 -0.85 -6.36 -5.54
N ILE A 129 -0.47 -6.57 -6.81
CA ILE A 129 0.57 -5.77 -7.47
C ILE A 129 0.00 -4.99 -8.66
N GLY A 130 0.59 -3.83 -8.96
CA GLY A 130 0.26 -3.05 -10.15
C GLY A 130 -1.15 -2.45 -10.18
N GLY A 131 -1.87 -2.45 -9.05
CA GLY A 131 -3.14 -1.74 -8.91
C GLY A 131 -2.98 -0.26 -8.57
N ARG A 132 -4.11 0.44 -8.50
CA ARG A 132 -4.18 1.88 -8.19
C ARG A 132 -4.43 2.16 -6.71
N SER A 133 -4.66 1.13 -5.91
CA SER A 133 -4.93 1.22 -4.48
C SER A 133 -4.48 -0.06 -3.76
N LEU A 134 -4.55 -0.07 -2.42
CA LEU A 134 -4.31 -1.27 -1.60
C LEU A 134 -5.29 -2.40 -1.91
N CYS A 135 -6.47 -2.05 -2.41
CA CYS A 135 -7.60 -2.94 -2.66
C CYS A 135 -7.74 -3.31 -4.15
N SER A 136 -6.72 -3.06 -4.98
CA SER A 136 -6.74 -3.42 -6.40
C SER A 136 -5.40 -3.93 -6.89
N GLY A 137 -5.41 -4.81 -7.89
CA GLY A 137 -4.20 -5.27 -8.58
C GLY A 137 -4.22 -6.74 -9.02
N SER A 138 -3.11 -7.21 -9.56
CA SER A 138 -2.90 -8.61 -9.92
C SER A 138 -2.55 -9.44 -8.67
N LEU A 139 -3.26 -10.55 -8.46
CA LEU A 139 -3.09 -11.40 -7.28
C LEU A 139 -1.86 -12.31 -7.42
N GLN A 140 -1.00 -12.26 -6.41
CA GLN A 140 0.05 -13.24 -6.20
C GLN A 140 -0.06 -13.84 -4.80
N ILE A 141 0.35 -15.11 -4.69
CA ILE A 141 0.38 -15.84 -3.43
C ILE A 141 1.76 -16.42 -3.19
N GLN A 142 2.11 -16.58 -1.92
CA GLN A 142 3.29 -17.32 -1.48
C GLN A 142 2.80 -18.55 -0.71
N ASP A 143 3.41 -19.69 -0.97
CA ASP A 143 3.15 -20.93 -0.25
C ASP A 143 4.49 -21.47 0.25
N GLN A 144 4.49 -22.12 1.42
CA GLN A 144 5.66 -22.78 1.99
C GLN A 144 6.24 -23.83 1.03
N SER A 145 5.41 -24.38 0.13
CA SER A 145 5.83 -25.33 -0.90
C SER A 145 6.54 -24.72 -2.12
N LEU A 146 6.60 -23.39 -2.26
CA LEU A 146 7.07 -22.69 -3.46
C LEU A 146 8.48 -22.10 -3.35
N ASP A 147 9.37 -22.64 -2.52
CA ASP A 147 10.73 -22.12 -2.29
C ASP A 147 10.73 -20.60 -2.00
N GLN A 148 9.73 -20.12 -1.25
CA GLN A 148 9.52 -18.69 -0.96
C GLN A 148 9.34 -17.80 -2.19
N SER A 149 8.95 -18.36 -3.34
CA SER A 149 8.61 -17.56 -4.53
C SER A 149 7.13 -17.17 -4.55
N TRP A 150 6.86 -15.98 -5.09
CA TRP A 150 5.50 -15.48 -5.31
C TRP A 150 4.96 -16.01 -6.64
N ALA A 151 3.87 -16.77 -6.58
CA ALA A 151 3.19 -17.31 -7.75
C ALA A 151 1.97 -16.46 -8.13
N ALA A 152 1.82 -16.21 -9.42
CA ALA A 152 0.61 -15.60 -9.98
C ALA A 152 -0.59 -16.55 -9.83
N VAL A 153 -1.75 -15.99 -9.49
CA VAL A 153 -3.01 -16.74 -9.47
C VAL A 153 -3.75 -16.53 -10.79
N CYS A 154 -4.21 -17.62 -11.42
CA CYS A 154 -4.89 -17.54 -12.71
C CYS A 154 -6.25 -16.84 -12.64
N GLU A 155 -6.67 -16.17 -13.71
CA GLU A 155 -8.06 -15.80 -13.90
C GLU A 155 -8.99 -17.03 -13.79
N GLY A 156 -10.13 -16.85 -13.12
CA GLY A 156 -11.09 -17.95 -12.86
C GLY A 156 -10.68 -18.91 -11.73
N ALA A 157 -9.57 -18.67 -11.05
CA ALA A 157 -9.10 -19.43 -9.87
C ALA A 157 -9.90 -19.16 -8.58
N LEU A 158 -10.47 -17.96 -8.47
CA LEU A 158 -11.31 -17.56 -7.34
C LEU A 158 -12.76 -17.56 -7.78
N ASP A 159 -13.60 -18.24 -7.01
CA ASP A 159 -15.04 -18.01 -7.05
C ASP A 159 -15.40 -16.75 -6.24
N ARG A 160 -16.69 -16.40 -6.20
CA ARG A 160 -17.16 -15.24 -5.43
C ARG A 160 -16.75 -15.32 -3.96
N ARG A 161 -16.81 -16.50 -3.34
CA ARG A 161 -16.49 -16.69 -1.93
C ARG A 161 -15.00 -16.50 -1.67
N GLY A 162 -14.14 -17.03 -2.53
CA GLY A 162 -12.70 -16.81 -2.45
C GLY A 162 -12.33 -15.34 -2.64
N ALA A 163 -13.01 -14.63 -3.54
CA ALA A 163 -12.84 -13.19 -3.68
C ALA A 163 -13.31 -12.42 -2.42
N GLU A 164 -14.40 -12.83 -1.79
CA GLU A 164 -14.89 -12.25 -0.52
C GLU A 164 -13.90 -12.49 0.63
N VAL A 165 -13.35 -13.71 0.74
CA VAL A 165 -12.32 -14.05 1.74
C VAL A 165 -11.08 -13.19 1.53
N LEU A 166 -10.57 -13.10 0.30
CA LEU A 166 -9.36 -12.33 0.01
C LEU A 166 -9.54 -10.82 0.25
N CYS A 167 -10.66 -10.23 -0.19
CA CYS A 167 -10.89 -8.82 0.06
C CYS A 167 -11.01 -8.53 1.56
N ARG A 168 -11.68 -9.41 2.33
CA ARG A 168 -11.77 -9.29 3.78
C ARG A 168 -10.41 -9.48 4.46
N GLU A 169 -9.59 -10.43 3.99
CA GLU A 169 -8.23 -10.65 4.48
C GLU A 169 -7.39 -9.37 4.34
N LEU A 170 -7.50 -8.68 3.20
CA LEU A 170 -6.82 -7.41 2.92
C LEU A 170 -7.41 -6.19 3.64
N GLY A 171 -8.46 -6.37 4.46
CA GLY A 171 -9.15 -5.25 5.12
C GLY A 171 -9.96 -4.36 4.17
N CYS A 172 -10.24 -4.84 2.96
CA CYS A 172 -11.06 -4.17 1.96
C CYS A 172 -12.54 -4.56 2.11
N GLY A 173 -13.40 -3.85 1.39
CA GLY A 173 -14.82 -4.17 1.27
C GLY A 173 -15.11 -5.32 0.30
N ALA A 174 -16.37 -5.49 -0.11
CA ALA A 174 -16.77 -6.58 -1.00
C ALA A 174 -16.05 -6.57 -2.37
N PRO A 175 -15.81 -7.74 -3.00
CA PRO A 175 -15.20 -7.81 -4.31
C PRO A 175 -16.10 -7.20 -5.40
N VAL A 176 -15.46 -6.53 -6.37
CA VAL A 176 -16.09 -6.05 -7.61
C VAL A 176 -15.82 -7.08 -8.69
N LEU A 177 -16.80 -7.96 -8.91
CA LEU A 177 -16.67 -9.03 -9.91
C LEU A 177 -17.06 -8.52 -11.30
N GLN A 178 -16.10 -8.49 -12.22
CA GLN A 178 -16.35 -8.30 -13.65
C GLN A 178 -16.19 -9.66 -14.38
N GLY A 179 -17.28 -10.21 -14.93
CA GLY A 179 -17.25 -11.43 -15.76
C GLY A 179 -17.43 -12.76 -15.01
N ALA A 180 -17.84 -13.80 -15.73
CA ALA A 180 -18.31 -15.09 -15.21
C ALA A 180 -17.41 -16.29 -15.60
N LEU A 181 -17.09 -17.10 -14.58
CA LEU A 181 -17.03 -18.58 -14.48
C LEU A 181 -16.11 -19.42 -15.43
N SER A 182 -15.20 -20.20 -14.78
CA SER A 182 -14.07 -21.14 -15.13
C SER A 182 -14.25 -22.22 -16.24
N PRO A 183 -13.26 -23.13 -16.59
CA PRO A 183 -11.85 -23.40 -16.12
C PRO A 183 -10.75 -23.63 -17.25
N PRO A 184 -9.44 -23.99 -16.98
CA PRO A 184 -8.78 -24.51 -15.75
C PRO A 184 -7.57 -23.74 -15.21
N GLY A 185 -7.29 -23.97 -13.92
CA GLY A 185 -6.24 -23.33 -13.13
C GLY A 185 -6.39 -23.69 -11.64
N GLN A 186 -5.39 -23.36 -10.82
CA GLN A 186 -5.47 -23.52 -9.37
C GLN A 186 -6.79 -22.95 -8.84
N THR A 187 -7.68 -23.78 -8.29
CA THR A 187 -9.01 -23.33 -7.87
C THR A 187 -9.10 -23.35 -6.35
N PHE A 188 -9.39 -22.18 -5.76
CA PHE A 188 -9.70 -22.03 -4.35
C PHE A 188 -11.18 -22.31 -4.13
N HIS A 189 -11.46 -23.24 -3.22
CA HIS A 189 -12.80 -23.63 -2.81
C HIS A 189 -13.00 -23.13 -1.39
N CYS A 190 -13.47 -21.90 -1.28
CA CYS A 190 -13.75 -21.28 0.02
C CYS A 190 -15.22 -21.49 0.41
N GLU A 191 -15.47 -21.73 1.70
CA GLU A 191 -16.80 -21.76 2.29
C GLU A 191 -17.35 -20.35 2.55
N GLY A 192 -16.46 -19.36 2.70
CA GLY A 192 -16.73 -17.93 2.87
C GLY A 192 -16.52 -17.40 4.29
N HIS A 193 -16.21 -18.28 5.25
CA HIS A 193 -15.94 -17.91 6.65
C HIS A 193 -14.45 -17.91 7.01
N GLU A 194 -13.60 -18.35 6.08
CA GLU A 194 -12.16 -18.35 6.24
C GLU A 194 -11.61 -16.93 6.46
N TYR A 195 -10.61 -16.79 7.32
CA TYR A 195 -9.97 -15.50 7.58
C TYR A 195 -8.86 -15.20 6.58
N LYS A 196 -8.19 -16.24 6.07
CA LYS A 196 -7.17 -16.14 5.04
C LYS A 196 -7.53 -16.98 3.83
N LEU A 197 -7.16 -16.50 2.64
CA LEU A 197 -7.36 -17.24 1.39
C LEU A 197 -6.63 -18.60 1.41
N MET A 198 -5.48 -18.65 2.08
CA MET A 198 -4.67 -19.87 2.21
C MET A 198 -5.27 -20.92 3.15
N ASP A 199 -6.31 -20.57 3.93
CA ASP A 199 -7.07 -21.52 4.73
C ASP A 199 -8.11 -22.28 3.89
N CYS A 200 -8.43 -21.80 2.68
CA CYS A 200 -9.37 -22.44 1.78
C CYS A 200 -8.77 -23.70 1.13
N HIS A 201 -9.62 -24.69 0.84
CA HIS A 201 -9.20 -25.87 0.11
C HIS A 201 -8.78 -25.52 -1.32
N ARG A 202 -7.60 -25.98 -1.74
CA ARG A 202 -6.98 -25.58 -3.00
C ARG A 202 -6.65 -26.77 -3.87
N THR A 203 -7.15 -26.77 -5.09
CA THR A 203 -6.79 -27.78 -6.10
C THR A 203 -5.81 -27.17 -7.09
N ARG A 204 -4.65 -27.81 -7.31
CA ARG A 204 -3.67 -27.35 -8.30
C ARG A 204 -3.81 -28.19 -9.57
N THR A 205 -4.79 -27.83 -10.38
CA THR A 205 -5.06 -28.48 -11.68
C THR A 205 -5.12 -27.43 -12.77
N GLY A 206 -4.01 -27.21 -13.46
CA GLY A 206 -3.95 -26.25 -14.56
C GLY A 206 -2.54 -26.05 -15.12
N PRO A 207 -2.44 -25.38 -16.28
CA PRO A 207 -1.15 -25.01 -16.85
C PRO A 207 -0.40 -24.04 -15.91
N GLU A 208 0.93 -24.14 -15.85
CA GLU A 208 1.78 -23.23 -15.06
C GLU A 208 1.69 -21.77 -15.53
N ILE A 209 1.26 -21.55 -16.78
CA ILE A 209 1.18 -20.22 -17.39
C ILE A 209 -0.28 -19.93 -17.74
N CYS A 210 -0.80 -18.83 -17.19
CA CYS A 210 -2.16 -18.34 -17.38
C CYS A 210 -2.21 -16.82 -17.22
N PRO A 211 -3.25 -16.14 -17.75
CA PRO A 211 -3.53 -14.75 -17.39
C PRO A 211 -3.69 -14.60 -15.88
N THR A 212 -3.01 -13.61 -15.28
CA THR A 212 -3.08 -13.37 -13.84
C THR A 212 -4.40 -12.70 -13.47
N LEU A 213 -5.04 -13.19 -12.41
CA LEU A 213 -6.26 -12.65 -11.85
C LEU A 213 -6.04 -11.22 -11.37
N ASN A 214 -6.75 -10.28 -11.99
CA ASN A 214 -6.87 -8.92 -11.51
C ASN A 214 -8.10 -8.81 -10.60
N LEU A 215 -7.87 -8.48 -9.33
CA LEU A 215 -8.92 -8.29 -8.35
C LEU A 215 -9.10 -6.81 -8.04
N ILE A 216 -10.36 -6.40 -7.92
CA ILE A 216 -10.73 -5.09 -7.39
C ILE A 216 -11.68 -5.36 -6.23
N CYS A 217 -11.29 -4.95 -5.04
CA CYS A 217 -12.14 -4.90 -3.86
C CYS A 217 -12.69 -3.48 -3.72
N LYS A 218 -13.89 -3.35 -3.16
CA LYS A 218 -14.40 -2.03 -2.81
C LYS A 218 -13.53 -1.42 -1.73
N GLU A 219 -13.24 -0.13 -1.88
CA GLU A 219 -12.67 0.63 -0.77
C GLU A 219 -13.70 0.68 0.38
N PRO A 220 -13.26 0.59 1.65
CA PRO A 220 -14.13 0.68 2.82
C PRO A 220 -14.56 2.15 3.08
N LEU A 221 -14.86 2.90 2.02
CA LEU A 221 -15.15 4.33 2.03
C LEU A 221 -16.43 4.63 1.24
N ARG A 222 -17.20 5.61 1.69
CA ARG A 222 -18.37 6.12 0.96
C ARG A 222 -18.65 7.59 1.26
N LEU A 223 -19.41 8.24 0.38
CA LEU A 223 -19.98 9.56 0.59
C LEU A 223 -21.48 9.43 0.87
N VAL A 224 -21.96 10.04 1.98
CA VAL A 224 -23.38 10.01 2.39
C VAL A 224 -23.97 11.40 2.57
N GLY A 225 -25.30 11.48 2.47
CA GLY A 225 -26.06 12.66 2.92
C GLY A 225 -26.28 13.75 1.87
N ARG A 226 -25.96 13.51 0.59
CA ARG A 226 -26.32 14.41 -0.53
C ARG A 226 -26.86 13.63 -1.74
N ALA A 227 -27.22 14.35 -2.80
CA ALA A 227 -28.01 13.84 -3.93
C ALA A 227 -27.25 12.92 -4.90
N SER A 228 -25.91 12.87 -4.82
CA SER A 228 -25.05 12.09 -5.71
C SER A 228 -24.16 11.14 -4.91
N ARG A 229 -23.79 9.99 -5.50
CA ARG A 229 -22.77 9.08 -4.96
C ARG A 229 -21.38 9.71 -4.79
N CYS A 230 -21.16 10.86 -5.42
CA CYS A 230 -19.90 11.59 -5.43
C CYS A 230 -19.97 12.91 -4.63
N GLU A 231 -20.96 13.05 -3.75
CA GLU A 231 -21.17 14.24 -2.94
C GLU A 231 -21.66 13.82 -1.54
N GLY A 232 -21.03 14.31 -0.47
CA GLY A 232 -21.48 13.98 0.88
C GLY A 232 -20.42 14.07 1.97
N THR A 233 -20.80 13.63 3.17
CA THR A 233 -19.89 13.37 4.29
C THR A 233 -19.18 12.05 4.06
N VAL A 234 -17.87 12.04 4.32
CA VAL A 234 -17.04 10.83 4.23
C VAL A 234 -17.36 9.92 5.40
N GLU A 235 -17.70 8.67 5.10
CA GLU A 235 -17.76 7.61 6.08
C GLU A 235 -16.82 6.48 5.69
N ALA A 236 -16.21 5.85 6.69
CA ALA A 236 -15.41 4.65 6.53
C ALA A 236 -16.06 3.47 7.28
N GLU A 237 -15.96 2.28 6.72
CA GLU A 237 -16.35 1.03 7.38
C GLU A 237 -15.13 0.44 8.08
N LEU A 238 -15.10 0.52 9.41
CA LEU A 238 -14.08 -0.14 10.21
C LEU A 238 -14.77 -1.08 11.18
N LYS A 239 -14.29 -2.32 11.27
CA LYS A 239 -14.85 -3.37 12.14
C LYS A 239 -16.35 -3.64 11.90
N GLY A 240 -16.80 -3.48 10.66
CA GLY A 240 -18.21 -3.67 10.26
C GLY A 240 -19.14 -2.51 10.61
N GLU A 241 -18.59 -1.37 11.05
CA GLU A 241 -19.36 -0.18 11.38
C GLU A 241 -18.97 1.00 10.51
N TRP A 242 -19.99 1.62 9.90
CA TRP A 242 -19.85 2.88 9.18
C TRP A 242 -19.91 4.03 10.16
N ARG A 243 -18.87 4.87 10.17
CA ARG A 243 -18.86 6.12 10.95
C ARG A 243 -18.27 7.27 10.14
N PRO A 244 -18.64 8.52 10.45
CA PRO A 244 -18.03 9.70 9.83
C PRO A 244 -16.53 9.74 10.09
N VAL A 245 -15.77 10.11 9.08
CA VAL A 245 -14.33 10.35 9.20
C VAL A 245 -14.09 11.79 9.60
N VAL A 246 -13.40 11.99 10.72
CA VAL A 246 -12.88 13.28 11.14
C VAL A 246 -11.37 13.25 10.95
N THR A 247 -10.81 14.34 10.46
CA THR A 247 -9.37 14.41 10.27
C THR A 247 -8.68 15.27 11.32
N SER A 248 -7.55 14.80 11.85
CA SER A 248 -6.76 15.52 12.85
C SER A 248 -5.92 16.68 12.29
N GLY A 249 -5.92 16.87 10.97
CA GLY A 249 -5.19 17.95 10.29
C GLY A 249 -6.06 18.75 9.32
N PHE A 250 -5.43 19.65 8.56
CA PHE A 250 -6.13 20.52 7.60
C PHE A 250 -6.61 19.73 6.38
N TRP A 251 -7.93 19.65 6.20
CA TRP A 251 -8.54 19.06 5.03
C TRP A 251 -8.60 20.07 3.89
N ASP A 252 -7.91 19.78 2.80
CA ASP A 252 -7.87 20.63 1.60
C ASP A 252 -8.45 19.92 0.36
N LEU A 253 -8.46 20.64 -0.76
CA LEU A 253 -8.98 20.13 -2.01
C LEU A 253 -8.13 18.96 -2.56
N GLU A 254 -6.86 18.85 -2.15
CA GLU A 254 -5.99 17.73 -2.50
C GLU A 254 -6.44 16.45 -1.80
N SER A 255 -6.73 16.51 -0.49
CA SER A 255 -7.35 15.40 0.25
C SER A 255 -8.68 14.98 -0.38
N ALA A 256 -9.53 15.95 -0.73
CA ALA A 256 -10.79 15.65 -1.41
C ALA A 256 -10.57 14.99 -2.78
N ALA A 257 -9.60 15.45 -3.57
CA ALA A 257 -9.31 14.90 -4.90
C ALA A 257 -8.78 13.46 -4.84
N ALA A 258 -7.96 13.13 -3.84
CA ALA A 258 -7.49 11.77 -3.61
C ALA A 258 -8.67 10.81 -3.37
N MET A 259 -9.56 11.18 -2.45
CA MET A 259 -10.72 10.37 -2.13
C MET A 259 -11.74 10.27 -3.28
N CYS A 260 -11.96 11.35 -4.04
CA CYS A 260 -12.80 11.28 -5.25
C CYS A 260 -12.21 10.33 -6.29
N ARG A 261 -10.88 10.16 -6.37
CA ARG A 261 -10.28 9.15 -7.23
C ARG A 261 -10.55 7.74 -6.73
N ASP A 262 -10.35 7.48 -5.43
CA ASP A 262 -10.59 6.17 -4.81
C ASP A 262 -12.03 5.69 -5.00
N LEU A 263 -12.98 6.62 -4.92
CA LEU A 263 -14.40 6.36 -5.10
C LEU A 263 -14.86 6.34 -6.57
N ASP A 264 -13.94 6.53 -7.53
CA ASP A 264 -14.24 6.67 -8.96
C ASP A 264 -15.32 7.74 -9.23
N CYS A 265 -15.03 8.94 -8.73
CA CYS A 265 -15.84 10.15 -8.78
C CYS A 265 -15.17 11.30 -9.55
N GLY A 266 -13.97 11.08 -10.09
CA GLY A 266 -13.22 12.08 -10.86
C GLY A 266 -12.51 13.11 -9.97
N SER A 267 -12.42 14.36 -10.43
CA SER A 267 -11.73 15.43 -9.71
C SER A 267 -12.62 16.08 -8.65
N ALA A 268 -12.05 16.42 -7.50
CA ALA A 268 -12.75 17.21 -6.49
C ALA A 268 -12.96 18.66 -6.96
N VAL A 269 -14.19 19.15 -6.77
CA VAL A 269 -14.61 20.50 -7.18
C VAL A 269 -14.74 21.43 -5.98
N TYR A 270 -15.10 20.89 -4.83
CA TYR A 270 -15.37 21.64 -3.61
C TYR A 270 -15.17 20.74 -2.39
N THR A 271 -14.76 21.34 -1.27
CA THR A 271 -14.71 20.67 0.02
C THR A 271 -15.12 21.61 1.14
N GLU A 272 -15.78 21.07 2.16
CA GLU A 272 -16.17 21.80 3.36
C GLU A 272 -15.93 20.94 4.61
N THR A 273 -15.41 21.56 5.66
CA THR A 273 -15.40 20.95 6.99
C THR A 273 -16.71 21.28 7.67
N ARG A 274 -17.41 20.25 8.17
CA ARG A 274 -18.61 20.42 8.97
C ARG A 274 -18.30 20.10 10.42
N ASP A 275 -18.74 20.96 11.33
CA ASP A 275 -18.71 20.64 12.76
C ASP A 275 -19.61 19.42 13.01
N GLY A 276 -19.01 18.37 13.58
CA GLY A 276 -19.71 17.10 13.84
C GLY A 276 -20.70 17.23 14.99
N SER A 277 -21.85 16.55 14.86
CA SER A 277 -22.67 16.19 16.02
C SER A 277 -21.91 15.25 16.96
N ASP A 278 -22.39 15.08 18.20
CA ASP A 278 -21.90 14.15 19.25
C ASP A 278 -21.85 12.63 18.86
N SER A 279 -21.89 12.31 17.58
CA SER A 279 -21.74 10.96 17.03
C SER A 279 -20.31 10.44 17.19
N GLU A 280 -20.16 9.13 17.40
CA GLU A 280 -18.85 8.48 17.36
C GLU A 280 -18.24 8.59 15.94
N VAL A 281 -16.96 8.92 15.85
CA VAL A 281 -16.24 9.18 14.59
C VAL A 281 -14.98 8.34 14.46
N TRP A 282 -14.53 8.15 13.22
CA TRP A 282 -13.18 7.65 12.94
C TRP A 282 -12.22 8.84 12.81
N SER A 283 -11.22 8.91 13.70
CA SER A 283 -10.16 9.92 13.58
C SER A 283 -9.06 9.42 12.65
N VAL A 284 -8.79 10.14 11.57
CA VAL A 284 -7.80 9.77 10.54
C VAL A 284 -6.86 10.94 10.28
N SER A 285 -5.56 10.69 10.07
CA SER A 285 -4.64 11.77 9.66
C SER A 285 -4.98 12.26 8.24
N THR A 286 -4.98 13.58 8.01
CA THR A 286 -5.19 14.14 6.66
C THR A 286 -4.15 13.68 5.65
N ASN A 287 -2.93 13.40 6.12
CA ASN A 287 -1.85 12.85 5.31
C ASN A 287 -2.18 11.43 4.80
N CYS A 288 -3.01 10.68 5.52
CA CYS A 288 -3.51 9.37 5.08
C CYS A 288 -4.41 9.47 3.83
N VAL A 289 -5.26 10.51 3.78
CA VAL A 289 -6.24 10.69 2.69
C VAL A 289 -5.58 11.17 1.40
N LYS A 290 -4.53 11.99 1.50
CA LYS A 290 -3.84 12.58 0.35
C LYS A 290 -3.15 11.58 -0.59
N ARG A 291 -3.12 10.28 -0.29
CA ARG A 291 -2.33 9.30 -1.06
C ARG A 291 -3.12 8.17 -1.72
N ALA A 292 -4.16 8.58 -2.44
CA ALA A 292 -4.57 7.99 -3.71
C ALA A 292 -3.94 8.68 -4.94
N LEU A 293 -3.05 9.65 -4.72
CA LEU A 293 -2.59 10.62 -5.74
C LEU A 293 -1.36 10.22 -6.56
N LEU A 294 -0.75 9.06 -6.34
CA LEU A 294 0.39 8.58 -7.14
C LEU A 294 0.27 7.09 -7.42
#